data_AF-A0A7Y1TBT5-F1
#
_entry.id   AF-A0A7Y1TBT5-F1
#
_cell.length_a   1.000
_cell.length_b   1.000
_cell.length_c   1.000
_cell.angle_alpha   90.00
_cell.angle_beta   90.00
_cell.angle_gamma   90.00
#
_symmetry.space_group_name_H-M   'P 1'
#
loop_
_entity.id
_entity.type
_entity.pdbx_description
1 polymer ?
#
loop_
_entity_poly.entity_id
_entity_poly.type
_entity_poly.pdbx_seq_one_letter_code
_entity_poly.pdbx_strand_id
1 'polypeptide(L)'
;MKYVDEFRDAAAVHQAIDAIARVTTRRWNIMEICGGQTHAIMKHGLQQLLPTNIHLLHGPGCPVCVTPIEKIDQAIAIAMQPNTVLCSYGDMLRVPGSEQSLLDCKAQGADIRVIYSPLEAVAIAKNDPGKQVVLFAIGFETTAPGNAAAIKQAKLDKASNFSALVCQVTVPAAINALLSGNDFEIDGFLAAGHVCTIMGYHQYHQLAEHYQLPIVITGFE
;
A
#
# COMPACT_ATOMS: atom_id res chain seq x y z
N MET A 1 20.66 -10.28 5.99
CA MET A 1 19.88 -10.27 4.75
C MET A 1 20.88 -10.15 3.61
N LYS A 2 20.84 -11.04 2.61
CA LYS A 2 21.84 -11.06 1.54
C LYS A 2 21.75 -9.75 0.72
N TYR A 3 22.87 -9.16 0.34
CA TYR A 3 22.98 -7.94 -0.49
C TYR A 3 22.71 -6.58 0.18
N VAL A 4 22.35 -6.53 1.47
CA VAL A 4 22.08 -5.25 2.15
C VAL A 4 23.33 -4.39 2.28
N ASP A 5 24.47 -5.01 2.62
CA ASP A 5 25.72 -4.27 2.79
C ASP A 5 26.23 -3.75 1.45
N GLU A 6 26.04 -4.52 0.38
CA GLU A 6 26.41 -4.16 -0.99
C GLU A 6 25.54 -3.02 -1.56
N PHE A 7 24.24 -3.02 -1.30
CA PHE A 7 23.35 -1.94 -1.76
C PHE A 7 23.41 -0.68 -0.88
N ARG A 8 23.90 -0.78 0.36
CA ARG A 8 24.11 0.36 1.27
C ARG A 8 25.54 0.88 1.27
N ASP A 9 26.38 0.45 0.34
CA ASP A 9 27.76 0.92 0.25
C ASP A 9 27.82 2.39 -0.20
N ALA A 10 28.37 3.24 0.67
CA ALA A 10 28.43 4.68 0.41
C ALA A 10 29.26 5.02 -0.84
N ALA A 11 30.35 4.29 -1.11
CA ALA A 11 31.17 4.55 -2.27
C ALA A 11 30.42 4.24 -3.58
N ALA A 12 29.69 3.12 -3.62
CA ALA A 12 28.82 2.75 -4.73
C ALA A 12 27.70 3.78 -4.95
N VAL A 13 27.06 4.27 -3.88
CA VAL A 13 26.02 5.30 -3.95
C VAL A 13 26.57 6.59 -4.56
N HIS A 14 27.73 7.07 -4.09
CA HIS A 14 28.36 8.27 -4.66
C HIS A 14 28.72 8.09 -6.13
N GLN A 15 29.25 6.92 -6.52
CA GLN A 15 29.52 6.62 -7.94
C GLN A 15 28.25 6.62 -8.80
N ALA A 16 27.14 6.09 -8.27
CA ALA A 16 25.85 6.10 -8.96
C ALA A 16 25.31 7.53 -9.13
N ILE A 17 25.40 8.36 -8.08
CA ILE A 17 25.01 9.78 -8.14
C ILE A 17 25.84 10.53 -9.20
N ASP A 18 27.15 10.34 -9.23
CA ASP A 18 28.03 10.95 -10.24
C ASP A 18 27.68 10.49 -11.65
N ALA A 19 27.34 9.21 -11.82
CA ALA A 19 26.89 8.68 -13.10
C ALA A 19 25.55 9.31 -13.53
N ILE A 20 24.59 9.44 -12.61
CA ILE A 20 23.31 10.11 -12.85
C ILE A 20 23.56 11.56 -13.26
N ALA A 21 24.41 12.29 -12.52
CA ALA A 21 24.75 13.67 -12.83
C ALA A 21 25.30 13.83 -14.26
N ARG A 22 26.17 12.91 -14.71
CA ARG A 22 26.76 12.94 -16.06
C ARG A 22 25.74 12.72 -17.18
N VAL A 23 24.71 11.90 -16.96
CA VAL A 23 23.72 11.57 -18.01
C VAL A 23 22.49 12.48 -17.99
N THR A 24 22.29 13.26 -16.93
CA THR A 24 21.09 14.08 -16.78
C THR A 24 21.19 15.36 -17.59
N THR A 25 20.55 15.39 -18.75
CA THR A 25 20.60 16.52 -19.72
C THR A 25 19.44 17.50 -19.63
N ARG A 26 18.36 17.14 -18.94
CA ARG A 26 17.14 17.93 -18.78
C ARG A 26 16.55 17.75 -17.39
N ARG A 27 15.47 18.47 -17.10
CA ARG A 27 14.67 18.21 -15.89
C ARG A 27 13.93 16.87 -16.01
N TRP A 28 13.92 16.10 -14.93
CA TRP A 28 13.20 14.84 -14.79
C TRP A 28 12.33 14.87 -13.55
N ASN A 29 11.06 14.53 -13.69
CA ASN A 29 10.12 14.31 -12.60
C ASN A 29 9.83 12.81 -12.49
N ILE A 30 10.42 12.14 -11.49
CA ILE A 30 10.33 10.69 -11.32
C ILE A 30 9.46 10.39 -10.10
N MET A 31 8.40 9.62 -10.27
CA MET A 31 7.47 9.31 -9.18
C MET A 31 7.70 7.91 -8.61
N GLU A 32 7.81 7.80 -7.29
CA GLU A 32 7.68 6.52 -6.60
C GLU A 32 6.23 6.30 -6.13
N ILE A 33 5.80 5.04 -6.02
CA ILE A 33 4.46 4.68 -5.55
C ILE A 33 4.55 3.57 -4.51
N CYS A 34 5.35 3.80 -3.48
CA CYS A 34 5.44 2.91 -2.33
C CYS A 34 5.94 3.65 -1.09
N GLY A 35 5.17 3.60 -0.01
CA GLY A 35 5.60 4.19 1.27
C GLY A 35 6.99 3.70 1.76
N GLY A 36 7.39 2.48 1.40
CA GLY A 36 8.74 1.97 1.68
C GLY A 36 9.84 2.69 0.90
N GLN A 37 9.60 3.02 -0.37
CA GLN A 37 10.51 3.83 -1.20
C GLN A 37 10.53 5.27 -0.71
N THR A 38 9.36 5.87 -0.42
CA THR A 38 9.26 7.18 0.25
C THR A 38 10.12 7.22 1.51
N HIS A 39 9.99 6.20 2.38
CA HIS A 39 10.76 6.11 3.61
C HIS A 39 12.27 6.04 3.35
N ALA A 40 12.71 5.20 2.39
CA ALA A 40 14.13 5.08 2.03
C ALA A 40 14.70 6.42 1.50
N ILE A 41 13.99 7.05 0.55
CA ILE A 41 14.38 8.35 -0.03
C ILE A 41 14.55 9.41 1.07
N MET A 42 13.60 9.50 1.99
CA MET A 42 13.62 10.49 3.07
C MET A 42 14.68 10.18 4.11
N LYS A 43 14.78 8.92 4.55
CA LYS A 43 15.73 8.48 5.57
C LYS A 43 17.18 8.71 5.13
N HIS A 44 17.47 8.48 3.86
CA HIS A 44 18.81 8.61 3.30
C HIS A 44 19.06 9.98 2.63
N GLY A 45 18.06 10.87 2.62
CA GLY A 45 18.19 12.20 2.04
C GLY A 45 18.51 12.18 0.53
N LEU A 46 18.06 11.16 -0.21
CA LEU A 46 18.45 10.95 -1.61
C LEU A 46 18.12 12.16 -2.50
N GLN A 47 17.02 12.86 -2.21
CA GLN A 47 16.64 14.08 -2.92
C GLN A 47 17.72 15.19 -2.83
N GLN A 48 18.50 15.24 -1.74
CA GLN A 48 19.57 16.23 -1.54
C GLN A 48 20.88 15.81 -2.22
N LEU A 49 21.04 14.50 -2.45
CA LEU A 49 22.22 13.93 -3.09
C LEU A 49 22.11 13.94 -4.63
N LEU A 50 20.88 13.83 -5.15
CA LEU A 50 20.62 13.85 -6.58
C LEU A 50 20.88 15.24 -7.20
N PRO A 51 21.23 15.29 -8.50
CA PRO A 51 21.26 16.54 -9.27
C PRO A 51 19.97 17.36 -9.12
N THR A 52 20.11 18.68 -9.10
CA THR A 52 18.97 19.62 -8.88
C THR A 52 17.90 19.58 -9.96
N ASN A 53 18.22 19.03 -11.13
CA ASN A 53 17.29 18.80 -12.24
C ASN A 53 16.53 17.46 -12.12
N ILE A 54 16.75 16.66 -11.09
CA ILE A 54 15.94 15.47 -10.79
C ILE A 54 15.04 15.73 -9.59
N HIS A 55 13.74 15.62 -9.83
CA HIS A 55 12.70 15.77 -8.82
C HIS A 55 12.07 14.42 -8.55
N LEU A 56 12.19 13.94 -7.32
CA LEU A 56 11.42 12.78 -6.87
C LEU A 56 10.04 13.25 -6.43
N LEU A 57 9.00 12.68 -7.03
CA LEU A 57 7.61 12.88 -6.68
C LEU A 57 7.12 11.71 -5.83
N HIS A 58 6.26 12.01 -4.86
CA HIS A 58 5.67 11.01 -3.98
C HIS A 58 4.25 10.71 -4.43
N GLY A 59 4.05 9.51 -4.97
CA GLY A 59 2.76 9.06 -5.45
C GLY A 59 1.88 8.46 -4.36
N PRO A 60 0.70 7.94 -4.74
CA PRO A 60 -0.27 7.29 -3.85
C PRO A 60 0.20 5.89 -3.37
N GLY A 61 1.36 5.82 -2.72
CA GLY A 61 2.02 4.58 -2.27
C GLY A 61 1.56 4.04 -0.90
N CYS A 62 0.48 4.58 -0.34
CA CYS A 62 -0.06 4.23 0.97
C CYS A 62 -1.50 3.72 0.82
N PRO A 63 -1.78 2.42 0.99
CA PRO A 63 -3.12 1.87 0.77
C PRO A 63 -4.15 2.41 1.76
N VAL A 64 -3.71 2.72 2.98
CA VAL A 64 -4.53 3.35 4.02
C VAL A 64 -5.00 4.74 3.57
N CYS A 65 -4.08 5.53 3.04
CA CYS A 65 -4.29 6.91 2.65
C CYS A 65 -5.18 7.05 1.42
N VAL A 66 -5.22 6.03 0.56
CA VAL A 66 -6.04 6.01 -0.67
C VAL A 66 -7.33 5.18 -0.52
N THR A 67 -7.62 4.70 0.70
CA THR A 67 -8.88 4.02 0.98
C THR A 67 -10.01 5.04 0.81
N PRO A 68 -11.02 4.78 -0.06
CA PRO A 68 -12.12 5.70 -0.28
C PRO A 68 -12.91 5.95 1.02
N ILE A 69 -13.34 7.20 1.22
CA ILE A 69 -14.09 7.58 2.42
C ILE A 69 -15.36 6.73 2.59
N GLU A 70 -16.01 6.37 1.49
CA GLU A 70 -17.22 5.54 1.48
C GLU A 70 -16.95 4.13 2.03
N LYS A 71 -15.72 3.62 1.86
CA LYS A 71 -15.31 2.31 2.40
C LYS A 71 -15.04 2.39 3.90
N ILE A 72 -14.53 3.52 4.38
CA ILE A 72 -14.35 3.79 5.80
C ILE A 72 -15.72 3.92 6.47
N ASP A 73 -16.65 4.65 5.85
CA ASP A 73 -18.03 4.78 6.34
C ASP A 73 -18.76 3.43 6.39
N GLN A 74 -18.55 2.56 5.39
CA GLN A 74 -19.04 1.18 5.42
C GLN A 74 -18.44 0.40 6.60
N ALA A 75 -17.14 0.52 6.86
CA ALA A 75 -16.48 -0.14 7.99
C ALA A 75 -17.03 0.37 9.34
N ILE A 76 -17.25 1.68 9.47
CA ILE A 76 -17.87 2.32 10.63
C ILE A 76 -19.29 1.77 10.85
N ALA A 77 -20.11 1.76 9.80
CA ALA A 77 -21.47 1.25 9.87
C ALA A 77 -21.50 -0.23 10.28
N ILE A 78 -20.55 -1.04 9.82
CA ILE A 78 -20.39 -2.45 10.22
C ILE A 78 -19.97 -2.56 11.69
N ALA A 79 -18.99 -1.77 12.14
CA ALA A 79 -18.48 -1.80 13.51
C ALA A 79 -19.56 -1.46 14.56
N MET A 80 -20.51 -0.60 14.20
CA MET A 80 -21.61 -0.18 15.08
C MET A 80 -22.79 -1.16 15.12
N GLN A 81 -22.77 -2.24 14.33
CA GLN A 81 -23.82 -3.24 14.39
C GLN A 81 -23.75 -4.07 15.69
N PRO A 82 -24.91 -4.45 16.28
CA PRO A 82 -24.94 -5.35 17.42
C PRO A 82 -24.29 -6.70 17.09
N ASN A 83 -23.56 -7.27 18.07
CA ASN A 83 -22.90 -8.57 17.94
C ASN A 83 -21.90 -8.67 16.78
N THR A 84 -21.28 -7.56 16.39
CA THR A 84 -20.25 -7.51 15.35
C THR A 84 -18.89 -7.16 15.92
N VAL A 85 -17.85 -7.82 15.42
CA VAL A 85 -16.44 -7.51 15.66
C VAL A 85 -15.82 -7.05 14.35
N LEU A 86 -15.38 -5.80 14.28
CA LEU A 86 -14.61 -5.32 13.14
C LEU A 86 -13.11 -5.54 13.41
N CYS A 87 -12.43 -6.28 12.54
CA CYS A 87 -10.99 -6.45 12.57
C CYS A 87 -10.32 -5.53 11.54
N SER A 88 -9.38 -4.70 11.97
CA SER A 88 -8.69 -3.74 11.10
C SER A 88 -7.22 -3.56 11.51
N TYR A 89 -6.42 -2.97 10.62
CA TYR A 89 -5.03 -2.60 10.92
C TYR A 89 -4.98 -1.32 11.78
N GLY A 90 -3.96 -1.20 12.63
CA GLY A 90 -3.89 -0.14 13.64
C GLY A 90 -3.82 1.29 13.09
N ASP A 91 -3.19 1.46 11.93
CA ASP A 91 -3.11 2.72 11.18
C ASP A 91 -4.47 3.17 10.65
N MET A 92 -5.29 2.24 10.18
CA MET A 92 -6.63 2.50 9.65
C MET A 92 -7.60 3.02 10.73
N LEU A 93 -7.35 2.78 12.02
CA LEU A 93 -8.27 3.22 13.07
C LEU A 93 -8.43 4.75 13.14
N ARG A 94 -7.40 5.50 12.76
CA ARG A 94 -7.37 6.97 12.87
C ARG A 94 -7.80 7.69 11.60
N VAL A 95 -8.03 6.96 10.52
CA VAL A 95 -8.43 7.57 9.25
C VAL A 95 -9.86 8.08 9.39
N PRO A 96 -10.12 9.37 9.09
CA PRO A 96 -11.46 9.91 9.21
C PRO A 96 -12.38 9.32 8.13
N GLY A 97 -13.56 8.88 8.54
CA GLY A 97 -14.71 8.76 7.66
C GLY A 97 -15.39 10.13 7.46
N SER A 98 -16.62 10.12 6.94
CA SER A 98 -17.37 11.36 6.69
C SER A 98 -17.73 12.11 7.98
N GLU A 99 -18.01 11.39 9.06
CA GLU A 99 -18.43 11.98 10.35
C GLU A 99 -17.49 11.65 11.52
N GLN A 100 -16.89 10.46 11.53
CA GLN A 100 -16.05 9.97 12.62
C GLN A 100 -15.03 8.94 12.12
N SER A 101 -14.09 8.54 12.97
CA SER A 101 -13.12 7.47 12.70
C SER A 101 -13.52 6.16 13.39
N LEU A 102 -12.89 5.05 12.98
CA LEU A 102 -13.03 3.77 13.69
C LEU A 102 -12.54 3.87 15.15
N LEU A 103 -11.56 4.73 15.44
CA LEU A 103 -11.10 4.98 16.80
C LEU A 103 -12.21 5.62 17.66
N ASP A 104 -12.98 6.54 17.08
CA ASP A 104 -14.12 7.17 17.76
C ASP A 104 -15.23 6.14 18.04
N CYS A 105 -15.55 5.28 17.06
CA CYS A 105 -16.52 4.19 17.25
C CYS A 105 -16.08 3.22 18.36
N LYS A 106 -14.78 2.89 18.42
CA LYS A 106 -14.21 2.06 19.49
C LYS A 106 -14.38 2.73 20.85
N ALA A 107 -14.18 4.04 20.94
CA ALA A 107 -14.39 4.80 22.18
C ALA A 107 -15.87 4.83 22.61
N GLN A 108 -16.80 4.71 21.65
CA GLN A 108 -18.25 4.58 21.90
C GLN A 108 -18.70 3.14 22.25
N GLY A 109 -17.78 2.17 22.28
CA GLY A 109 -18.05 0.80 22.70
C GLY A 109 -18.18 -0.22 21.55
N ALA A 110 -17.91 0.15 20.30
CA ALA A 110 -17.81 -0.82 19.21
C ALA A 110 -16.67 -1.83 19.46
N ASP A 111 -16.92 -3.12 19.22
CA ASP A 111 -15.90 -4.18 19.33
C ASP A 111 -14.99 -4.15 18.10
N ILE A 112 -13.96 -3.30 18.15
CA ILE A 112 -12.96 -3.16 17.09
C ILE A 112 -11.64 -3.74 17.56
N ARG A 113 -11.12 -4.73 16.83
CA ARG A 113 -9.88 -5.44 17.15
C ARG A 113 -8.79 -5.09 16.16
N VAL A 114 -7.65 -4.65 16.70
CA VAL A 114 -6.45 -4.40 15.90
C VAL A 114 -5.80 -5.74 15.60
N ILE A 115 -5.55 -6.01 14.33
CA ILE A 115 -4.89 -7.24 13.86
C ILE A 115 -3.58 -6.89 13.14
N TYR A 116 -2.64 -7.84 13.15
CA TYR A 116 -1.41 -7.76 12.36
C TYR A 116 -1.41 -8.75 11.18
N SER A 117 -2.32 -9.72 11.21
CA SER A 117 -2.53 -10.69 10.14
C SER A 117 -4.02 -10.92 9.90
N PRO A 118 -4.49 -11.00 8.64
CA PRO A 118 -5.86 -11.40 8.31
C PRO A 118 -6.31 -12.73 8.94
N LEU A 119 -5.37 -13.66 9.21
CA LEU A 119 -5.68 -14.94 9.84
C LEU A 119 -6.10 -14.80 11.31
N GLU A 120 -5.71 -13.71 11.99
CA GLU A 120 -6.17 -13.43 13.35
C GLU A 120 -7.68 -13.19 13.39
N ALA A 121 -8.23 -12.53 12.37
CA ALA A 121 -9.68 -12.34 12.25
C ALA A 121 -10.43 -13.68 12.10
N VAL A 122 -9.85 -14.65 11.41
CA VAL A 122 -10.41 -16.02 11.31
C VAL A 122 -10.35 -16.72 12.68
N ALA A 123 -9.25 -16.60 13.41
CA ALA A 123 -9.13 -17.15 14.75
C ALA A 123 -10.15 -16.53 15.71
N ILE A 124 -10.38 -15.21 15.61
CA ILE A 124 -11.41 -14.50 16.38
C ILE A 124 -12.81 -15.06 16.04
N ALA A 125 -13.12 -15.26 14.76
CA ALA A 125 -14.40 -15.83 14.33
C ALA A 125 -14.66 -17.24 14.92
N LYS A 126 -13.63 -18.09 14.97
CA LYS A 126 -13.74 -19.43 15.55
C LYS A 126 -13.94 -19.42 17.06
N ASN A 127 -13.28 -18.49 17.75
CA ASN A 127 -13.32 -18.41 19.20
C ASN A 127 -14.59 -17.71 19.72
N ASP A 128 -15.28 -16.94 18.87
CA ASP A 128 -16.50 -16.22 19.23
C ASP A 128 -17.61 -16.45 18.18
N PRO A 129 -18.19 -17.67 18.12
CA PRO A 129 -19.20 -18.02 17.11
C PRO A 129 -20.51 -17.26 17.26
N GLY A 130 -20.73 -16.60 18.41
CA GLY A 130 -21.92 -15.78 18.67
C GLY A 130 -21.88 -14.39 18.03
N LYS A 131 -20.72 -13.97 17.51
CA LYS A 131 -20.54 -12.66 16.86
C LYS A 131 -20.21 -12.79 15.39
N GLN A 132 -20.67 -11.84 14.58
CA GLN A 132 -20.17 -11.65 13.22
C GLN A 132 -18.79 -11.01 13.28
N VAL A 133 -17.82 -11.58 12.57
CA VAL A 133 -16.46 -11.08 12.51
C VAL A 133 -16.16 -10.62 11.11
N VAL A 134 -15.88 -9.32 10.96
CA VAL A 134 -15.66 -8.70 9.65
C VAL A 134 -14.23 -8.20 9.56
N LEU A 135 -13.47 -8.72 8.61
CA LEU A 135 -12.16 -8.21 8.25
C LEU A 135 -12.30 -6.97 7.34
N PHE A 136 -11.76 -5.82 7.74
CA PHE A 136 -11.59 -4.70 6.83
C PHE A 136 -10.33 -4.92 5.97
N ALA A 137 -10.55 -5.55 4.82
CA ALA A 137 -9.52 -6.06 3.92
C ALA A 137 -9.00 -4.97 2.98
N ILE A 138 -8.21 -4.04 3.53
CA ILE A 138 -7.50 -2.99 2.79
C ILE A 138 -6.14 -3.47 2.29
N GLY A 139 -5.53 -2.70 1.40
CA GLY A 139 -4.13 -2.85 1.03
C GLY A 139 -3.88 -2.76 -0.48
N PHE A 140 -2.66 -3.14 -0.84
CA PHE A 140 -2.25 -3.35 -2.23
C PHE A 140 -2.03 -4.84 -2.51
N GLU A 141 -1.49 -5.16 -3.68
CA GLU A 141 -1.18 -6.52 -4.14
C GLU A 141 -0.38 -7.31 -3.09
N THR A 142 0.52 -6.67 -2.34
CA THR A 142 1.32 -7.29 -1.26
C THR A 142 0.49 -7.89 -0.13
N THR A 143 -0.69 -7.33 0.13
CA THR A 143 -1.59 -7.76 1.20
C THR A 143 -2.70 -8.70 0.70
N ALA A 144 -2.96 -8.70 -0.61
CA ALA A 144 -4.00 -9.51 -1.22
C ALA A 144 -3.84 -11.02 -0.94
N PRO A 145 -2.62 -11.62 -0.98
CA PRO A 145 -2.42 -13.02 -0.60
C PRO A 145 -2.84 -13.33 0.83
N GLY A 146 -2.52 -12.45 1.79
CA GLY A 146 -2.91 -12.62 3.19
C GLY A 146 -4.43 -12.60 3.37
N ASN A 147 -5.11 -11.64 2.73
CA ASN A 147 -6.57 -11.56 2.77
C ASN A 147 -7.23 -12.77 2.10
N ALA A 148 -6.71 -13.22 0.95
CA ALA A 148 -7.18 -14.41 0.27
C ALA A 148 -6.97 -15.68 1.11
N ALA A 149 -5.82 -15.79 1.79
CA ALA A 149 -5.54 -16.89 2.71
C ALA A 149 -6.53 -16.93 3.88
N ALA A 150 -6.90 -15.78 4.45
CA ALA A 150 -7.91 -15.70 5.49
C ALA A 150 -9.29 -16.17 5.01
N ILE A 151 -9.74 -15.72 3.84
CA ILE A 151 -11.01 -16.17 3.23
C ILE A 151 -10.98 -17.69 3.00
N LYS A 152 -9.89 -18.22 2.44
CA LYS A 152 -9.71 -19.65 2.21
C LYS A 152 -9.73 -20.43 3.53
N GLN A 153 -9.05 -19.92 4.57
CA GLN A 153 -8.98 -20.56 5.87
C GLN A 153 -10.33 -20.57 6.57
N ALA A 154 -11.07 -19.45 6.55
CA ALA A 154 -12.42 -19.39 7.10
C ALA A 154 -13.36 -20.42 6.46
N LYS A 155 -13.24 -20.63 5.13
CA LYS A 155 -13.99 -21.68 4.42
C LYS A 155 -13.59 -23.08 4.87
N LEU A 156 -12.30 -23.37 5.02
CA LEU A 156 -11.81 -24.68 5.50
C LEU A 156 -12.26 -24.97 6.93
N ASP A 157 -12.22 -23.94 7.79
CA ASP A 157 -12.64 -24.02 9.19
C ASP A 157 -14.16 -23.96 9.37
N LYS A 158 -14.93 -23.80 8.29
CA LYS A 158 -16.39 -23.63 8.30
C LYS A 158 -16.84 -22.49 9.23
N ALA A 159 -16.04 -21.42 9.33
CA ALA A 159 -16.36 -20.24 10.11
C ALA A 159 -17.45 -19.41 9.39
N SER A 160 -18.72 -19.77 9.60
CA SER A 160 -19.87 -19.15 8.92
C SER A 160 -20.16 -17.71 9.36
N ASN A 161 -19.54 -17.26 10.45
CA ASN A 161 -19.63 -15.91 10.99
C ASN A 161 -18.48 -14.99 10.54
N PHE A 162 -17.61 -15.45 9.63
CA PHE A 162 -16.52 -14.64 9.08
C PHE A 162 -16.93 -13.99 7.75
N SER A 163 -16.72 -12.68 7.64
CA SER A 163 -16.91 -11.90 6.41
C SER A 163 -15.74 -10.96 6.18
N ALA A 164 -15.61 -10.42 4.96
CA ALA A 164 -14.59 -9.41 4.64
C ALA A 164 -15.20 -8.24 3.87
N LEU A 165 -14.94 -7.02 4.35
CA LEU A 165 -15.16 -5.79 3.59
C LEU A 165 -13.91 -5.57 2.73
N VAL A 166 -13.98 -5.93 1.45
CA VAL A 166 -12.85 -5.82 0.52
C VAL A 166 -12.69 -4.39 0.02
N CYS A 167 -11.49 -3.85 0.21
CA CYS A 167 -11.04 -2.55 -0.27
C CYS A 167 -9.57 -2.63 -0.71
N GLN A 168 -9.24 -3.67 -1.45
CA GLN A 168 -7.94 -3.83 -2.09
C GLN A 168 -7.83 -2.89 -3.30
N VAL A 169 -6.71 -2.19 -3.40
CA VAL A 169 -6.39 -1.27 -4.48
C VAL A 169 -5.21 -1.84 -5.28
N THR A 170 -5.11 -1.53 -6.57
CA THR A 170 -3.99 -1.97 -7.41
C THR A 170 -3.11 -0.78 -7.80
N VAL A 171 -1.80 -0.93 -7.65
CA VAL A 171 -0.82 0.11 -7.98
C VAL A 171 -0.82 0.43 -9.48
N PRO A 172 -0.89 -0.55 -10.41
CA PRO A 172 -1.01 -0.25 -11.83
C PRO A 172 -2.24 0.59 -12.20
N ALA A 173 -3.39 0.37 -11.54
CA ALA A 173 -4.57 1.20 -11.76
C ALA A 173 -4.36 2.63 -11.25
N ALA A 174 -3.65 2.81 -10.13
CA ALA A 174 -3.28 4.12 -9.63
C ALA A 174 -2.34 4.87 -10.59
N ILE A 175 -1.34 4.19 -11.16
CA ILE A 175 -0.47 4.76 -12.22
C ILE A 175 -1.31 5.18 -13.42
N ASN A 176 -2.19 4.30 -13.89
CA ASN A 176 -3.03 4.59 -15.05
C ASN A 176 -3.94 5.81 -14.82
N ALA A 177 -4.51 5.94 -13.62
CA ALA A 177 -5.33 7.09 -13.25
C ALA A 177 -4.52 8.40 -13.23
N LEU A 178 -3.31 8.37 -12.67
CA LEU A 178 -2.40 9.52 -12.67
C LEU A 178 -1.98 9.95 -14.08
N LEU A 179 -1.66 9.00 -14.95
CA LEU A 179 -1.25 9.29 -16.33
C LEU A 179 -2.41 9.69 -17.24
N SER A 180 -3.65 9.31 -16.87
CA SER A 180 -4.85 9.72 -17.60
C SER A 180 -5.32 11.13 -17.20
N GLY A 181 -5.01 11.58 -15.99
CA GLY A 181 -5.19 12.96 -15.56
C GLY A 181 -4.00 13.79 -16.02
N ASN A 182 -4.22 14.83 -16.83
CA ASN A 182 -3.14 15.73 -17.31
C ASN A 182 -2.60 16.67 -16.20
N ASP A 183 -2.68 16.26 -14.93
CA ASP A 183 -2.41 17.11 -13.77
C ASP A 183 -0.94 17.12 -13.37
N PHE A 184 -0.14 16.15 -13.85
CA PHE A 184 1.26 15.99 -13.44
C PHE A 184 2.18 15.77 -14.64
N GLU A 185 3.25 16.54 -14.69
CA GLU A 185 4.40 16.25 -15.56
C GLU A 185 5.23 15.13 -14.92
N ILE A 186 4.96 13.88 -15.30
CA ILE A 186 5.71 12.71 -14.84
C ILE A 186 6.54 12.19 -16.02
N ASP A 187 7.83 11.97 -15.79
CA ASP A 187 8.78 11.46 -16.79
C ASP A 187 9.16 9.98 -16.58
N GLY A 188 8.86 9.41 -15.41
CA GLY A 188 9.24 8.05 -15.06
C GLY A 188 8.64 7.59 -13.73
N PHE A 189 8.56 6.27 -13.53
CA PHE A 189 8.16 5.70 -12.24
C PHE A 189 9.22 4.77 -11.64
N LEU A 190 9.30 4.80 -10.31
CA LEU A 190 9.91 3.74 -9.52
C LEU A 190 8.80 2.79 -9.02
N ALA A 191 8.73 1.60 -9.60
CA ALA A 191 7.77 0.57 -9.24
C ALA A 191 8.25 -0.24 -8.02
N ALA A 192 7.31 -0.58 -7.14
CA ALA A 192 7.60 -1.25 -5.88
C ALA A 192 7.96 -2.73 -6.10
N GLY A 193 9.16 -3.15 -5.71
CA GLY A 193 9.59 -4.55 -5.81
C GLY A 193 8.67 -5.53 -5.08
N HIS A 194 8.14 -5.17 -3.91
CA HIS A 194 7.19 -6.03 -3.18
C HIS A 194 5.88 -6.27 -3.95
N VAL A 195 5.35 -5.25 -4.64
CA VAL A 195 4.16 -5.40 -5.49
C VAL A 195 4.49 -6.34 -6.66
N CYS A 196 5.62 -6.10 -7.33
CA CYS A 196 6.10 -6.94 -8.43
C CYS A 196 6.34 -8.40 -8.02
N THR A 197 6.70 -8.64 -6.75
CA THR A 197 6.88 -10.00 -6.23
C THR A 197 5.57 -10.80 -6.25
N ILE A 198 4.42 -10.12 -6.14
CA ILE A 198 3.10 -10.76 -6.14
C ILE A 198 2.52 -10.86 -7.55
N MET A 199 2.47 -9.74 -8.28
CA MET A 199 1.79 -9.66 -9.58
C MET A 199 2.72 -9.80 -10.80
N GLY A 200 4.03 -9.90 -10.59
CA GLY A 200 5.02 -9.79 -11.66
C GLY A 200 5.13 -8.36 -12.20
N TYR A 201 5.69 -8.22 -13.40
CA TYR A 201 5.94 -6.90 -14.04
C TYR A 201 5.08 -6.64 -15.29
N HIS A 202 4.24 -7.60 -15.70
CA HIS A 202 3.57 -7.58 -17.01
C HIS A 202 2.66 -6.36 -17.21
N GLN A 203 1.93 -5.93 -16.17
CA GLN A 203 1.07 -4.75 -16.27
C GLN A 203 1.88 -3.45 -16.36
N TYR A 204 3.06 -3.38 -15.75
CA TYR A 204 3.94 -2.22 -15.92
C TYR A 204 4.52 -2.14 -17.34
N HIS A 205 4.80 -3.28 -17.98
CA HIS A 205 5.22 -3.29 -19.39
C HIS A 205 4.15 -2.67 -20.29
N GLN A 206 2.89 -3.08 -20.12
CA GLN A 206 1.77 -2.54 -20.88
C GLN A 206 1.58 -1.03 -20.66
N LEU A 207 1.72 -0.57 -19.41
CA LEU A 207 1.66 0.86 -19.09
C LEU A 207 2.81 1.64 -19.72
N ALA A 208 4.04 1.12 -19.64
CA ALA A 208 5.21 1.75 -20.23
C ALA A 208 5.09 1.85 -21.76
N GLU A 209 4.59 0.81 -22.43
CA GLU A 209 4.31 0.83 -23.87
C GLU A 209 3.17 1.78 -24.23
N HIS A 210 2.09 1.82 -23.44
CA HIS A 210 0.94 2.66 -23.74
C HIS A 210 1.27 4.16 -23.59
N TYR A 211 1.90 4.53 -22.48
CA TYR A 211 2.21 5.92 -22.16
C TYR A 211 3.61 6.37 -22.63
N GLN A 212 4.39 5.47 -23.23
CA GLN A 212 5.75 5.73 -23.71
C GLN A 212 6.67 6.32 -22.62
N LEU A 213 6.59 5.77 -21.41
CA LEU A 213 7.24 6.29 -20.22
C LEU A 213 7.97 5.18 -19.44
N PRO A 214 9.22 5.40 -18.99
CA PRO A 214 9.99 4.37 -18.29
C PRO A 214 9.44 4.06 -16.90
N ILE A 215 9.26 2.76 -16.61
CA ILE A 215 8.92 2.26 -15.28
C ILE A 215 10.04 1.31 -14.84
N VAL A 216 10.73 1.65 -13.76
CA VAL A 216 11.87 0.88 -13.23
C VAL A 216 11.48 0.23 -11.91
N ILE A 217 11.62 -1.09 -11.83
CA ILE A 217 11.35 -1.83 -10.60
C ILE A 217 12.56 -1.71 -9.68
N THR A 218 12.34 -1.27 -8.45
CA THR A 218 13.42 -1.11 -7.47
C THR A 218 13.15 -1.85 -6.17
N GLY A 219 14.23 -2.08 -5.42
CA GLY A 219 14.18 -2.47 -4.02
C GLY A 219 13.89 -1.27 -3.10
N PHE A 220 14.30 -1.40 -1.84
CA PHE A 220 14.06 -0.41 -0.78
C PHE A 220 15.35 0.08 -0.12
N GLU A 221 16.49 -0.26 -0.71
CA GLU A 221 17.82 0.16 -0.28
C GLU A 221 18.31 1.34 -1.12
#